data_AF-A0A956HVI3-F1
#
_entry.id   AF-A0A956HVI3-F1
#
_cell.length_a   1.000
_cell.length_b   1.000
_cell.length_c   1.000
_cell.angle_alpha   90.00
_cell.angle_beta   90.00
_cell.angle_gamma   90.00
#
_symmetry.space_group_name_H-M   'P 1'
#
loop_
_entity.id
_entity.type
_entity.pdbx_description
1 polymer ?
#
loop_
_entity_poly.entity_id
_entity_poly.type
_entity_poly.pdbx_seq_one_letter_code
_entity_poly.pdbx_strand_id
1 'polypeptide(L)'
;MDQRAAQRRPGIVPLRTRILGLIAVLILGVGCPCVRSAVNASPGLRWWLFSNFGAQRMCPEMLKRGAPLKLDPAGNTIGRFFPTTCTHEVHDETQSVVLRFGGTGYAWTPLAGRVGFSMDAAMEYSFDFKMTEDAVYVWATNPRVVSAPAFKIGSVENKVVDIATKSPVGYMANTFGSQIVSYQLFQGFTVVHGDEGDEFTLGRLNPPARPPRPFDTSEEKFVFANETTEVRANQVDFLGPFEVADDDQAIFLRVHVAGPAIDVMVFPRGTADLWRESLQLGNPLGPPSAPPIAGYSLQPGAELKQKIKLPRGQYMVVLDNSAAVGVVKPPWNPLSVVGGSTAVVSYVAELGDSDDEF
;
A
#
# COMPACT_ATOMS: atom_id res chain seq x y z
N MET A 1 69.15 24.05 -42.16
CA MET A 1 67.80 23.60 -42.58
C MET A 1 67.41 22.49 -41.62
N ASP A 2 66.61 22.82 -40.61
CA ASP A 2 66.29 21.92 -39.50
C ASP A 2 64.77 21.92 -39.34
N GLN A 3 64.10 20.88 -39.84
CA GLN A 3 62.64 20.74 -39.82
C GLN A 3 62.23 19.91 -38.60
N ARG A 4 61.66 20.57 -37.57
CA ARG A 4 60.94 19.90 -36.49
C ARG A 4 59.46 19.75 -36.85
N ALA A 5 59.03 18.50 -37.06
CA ALA A 5 57.63 18.12 -37.21
C ALA A 5 56.93 18.12 -35.84
N ALA A 6 55.85 18.88 -35.71
CA ALA A 6 55.01 18.93 -34.51
C ALA A 6 53.93 17.84 -34.56
N GLN A 7 54.06 16.85 -33.67
CA GLN A 7 53.09 15.78 -33.46
C GLN A 7 51.91 16.30 -32.62
N ARG A 8 50.70 16.42 -33.21
CA ARG A 8 49.46 16.76 -32.49
C ARG A 8 48.92 15.52 -31.76
N ARG A 9 48.77 15.60 -30.44
CA ARG A 9 48.07 14.59 -29.62
C ARG A 9 46.55 14.79 -29.73
N PRO A 10 45.75 13.71 -29.86
CA PRO A 10 44.29 13.79 -29.81
C PRO A 10 43.82 14.18 -28.40
N GLY A 11 42.96 15.20 -28.31
CA GLY A 11 42.40 15.70 -27.07
C GLY A 11 41.43 14.71 -26.44
N ILE A 12 41.73 14.30 -25.20
CA ILE A 12 40.82 13.56 -24.33
C ILE A 12 39.73 14.53 -23.90
N VAL A 13 38.50 14.34 -24.38
CA VAL A 13 37.33 15.11 -23.93
C VAL A 13 36.94 14.61 -22.53
N PRO A 14 36.82 15.49 -21.53
CA PRO A 14 36.54 15.09 -20.15
C PRO A 14 35.13 14.47 -20.01
N LEU A 15 35.06 13.34 -19.31
CA LEU A 15 33.84 12.56 -19.02
C LEU A 15 32.69 13.39 -18.40
N ARG A 16 33.02 14.51 -17.73
CA ARG A 16 32.06 15.44 -17.11
C ARG A 16 31.10 16.11 -18.11
N THR A 17 31.50 16.29 -19.36
CA THR A 17 30.66 16.95 -20.37
C THR A 17 29.56 16.03 -20.91
N ARG A 18 29.69 14.70 -20.78
CA ARG A 18 28.66 13.74 -21.18
C ARG A 18 27.53 13.60 -20.15
N ILE A 19 27.82 13.79 -18.87
CA ILE A 19 26.83 13.67 -17.78
C ILE A 19 25.88 14.88 -17.77
N LEU A 20 26.41 16.09 -18.01
CA LEU A 20 25.60 17.31 -18.10
C LEU A 20 24.65 17.34 -19.31
N GLY A 21 25.05 16.74 -20.45
CA GLY A 21 24.17 16.61 -21.62
C GLY A 21 22.98 15.66 -21.40
N LEU A 22 23.18 14.60 -20.60
CA LEU A 22 22.12 13.61 -20.31
C LEU A 22 21.08 14.16 -19.34
N ILE A 23 21.50 15.00 -18.39
CA ILE A 23 20.61 15.69 -17.44
C ILE A 23 19.76 16.75 -18.17
N ALA A 24 20.33 17.48 -19.13
CA ALA A 24 19.57 18.45 -19.93
C ALA A 24 18.48 17.80 -20.81
N VAL A 25 18.74 16.59 -21.34
CA VAL A 25 17.74 15.81 -22.09
C VAL A 25 16.67 15.20 -21.19
N LEU A 26 17.02 14.84 -19.94
CA LEU A 26 16.06 14.31 -18.97
C LEU A 26 15.12 15.39 -18.40
N ILE A 27 15.59 16.63 -18.20
CA ILE A 27 14.77 17.71 -17.64
C ILE A 27 13.85 18.35 -18.70
N LEU A 28 14.27 18.41 -19.97
CA LEU A 28 13.45 18.93 -21.08
C LEU A 28 12.58 17.85 -21.76
N GLY A 29 12.74 16.59 -21.38
CA GLY A 29 12.18 15.43 -22.08
C GLY A 29 10.84 14.92 -21.58
N VAL A 30 10.33 15.42 -20.45
CA VAL A 30 9.15 14.86 -19.78
C VAL A 30 7.86 15.01 -20.62
N GLY A 31 7.84 15.86 -21.65
CA GLY A 31 6.71 16.00 -22.58
C GLY A 31 6.89 15.46 -24.00
N CYS A 32 8.13 15.19 -24.46
CA CYS A 32 8.39 14.94 -25.89
C CYS A 32 8.19 13.45 -26.27
N PRO A 33 7.33 13.11 -27.26
CA PRO A 33 7.11 11.73 -27.70
C PRO A 33 8.39 10.96 -28.04
N CYS A 34 9.41 11.67 -28.52
CA CYS A 34 10.73 11.13 -28.86
C CYS A 34 11.48 10.56 -27.66
N VAL A 35 11.35 11.17 -26.47
CA VAL A 35 12.03 10.71 -25.25
C VAL A 35 11.32 9.47 -24.69
N ARG A 36 9.99 9.46 -24.65
CA ARG A 36 9.20 8.29 -24.25
C ARG A 36 9.50 7.07 -25.12
N SER A 37 9.55 7.26 -26.44
CA SER A 37 9.90 6.18 -27.37
C SER A 37 11.33 5.66 -27.14
N ALA A 38 12.30 6.54 -26.88
CA ALA A 38 13.69 6.13 -26.64
C ALA A 38 13.85 5.39 -25.29
N VAL A 39 13.18 5.85 -24.24
CA VAL A 39 13.19 5.20 -22.92
C VAL A 39 12.52 3.83 -22.99
N ASN A 40 11.31 3.75 -23.55
CA ASN A 40 10.59 2.48 -23.66
C ASN A 40 11.31 1.43 -24.53
N ALA A 41 12.05 1.86 -25.56
CA ALA A 41 12.76 0.95 -26.46
C ALA A 41 14.07 0.38 -25.87
N SER A 42 14.58 0.94 -24.77
CA SER A 42 15.88 0.57 -24.20
C SER A 42 15.74 -0.02 -22.79
N PRO A 43 15.76 -1.36 -22.64
CA PRO A 43 15.73 -2.00 -21.32
C PRO A 43 16.85 -1.53 -20.39
N GLY A 44 18.06 -1.32 -20.91
CA GLY A 44 19.19 -0.83 -20.12
C GLY A 44 19.01 0.59 -19.60
N LEU A 45 18.39 1.48 -20.38
CA LEU A 45 18.07 2.84 -19.93
C LEU A 45 16.98 2.83 -18.86
N ARG A 46 15.96 1.98 -19.01
CA ARG A 46 14.91 1.81 -18.00
C ARG A 46 15.47 1.28 -16.69
N TRP A 47 16.30 0.24 -16.73
CA TRP A 47 16.99 -0.24 -15.54
C TRP A 47 17.81 0.87 -14.89
N TRP A 48 18.64 1.58 -15.65
CA TRP A 48 19.48 2.66 -15.12
C TRP A 48 18.66 3.77 -14.45
N LEU A 49 17.56 4.19 -15.07
CA LEU A 49 16.65 5.19 -14.49
C LEU A 49 16.03 4.66 -13.19
N PHE A 50 15.56 3.42 -13.19
CA PHE A 50 14.97 2.83 -12.00
C PHE A 50 15.99 2.68 -10.86
N SER A 51 17.18 2.15 -11.13
CA SER A 51 18.20 1.89 -10.12
C SER A 51 18.74 3.17 -9.47
N ASN A 52 18.86 4.26 -10.24
CA ASN A 52 19.39 5.53 -9.75
C ASN A 52 18.34 6.43 -9.07
N PHE A 53 17.07 6.35 -9.48
CA PHE A 53 16.03 7.28 -9.00
C PHE A 53 14.86 6.59 -8.30
N GLY A 54 14.44 5.42 -8.79
CA GLY A 54 13.30 4.67 -8.27
C GLY A 54 13.64 3.87 -7.01
N ALA A 55 14.75 3.14 -7.01
CA ALA A 55 15.12 2.22 -5.94
C ALA A 55 15.17 2.90 -4.55
N GLN A 56 15.76 4.10 -4.48
CA GLN A 56 15.86 4.87 -3.22
C GLN A 56 14.50 5.32 -2.65
N ARG A 57 13.45 5.37 -3.47
CA ARG A 57 12.09 5.76 -3.01
C ARG A 57 11.26 4.58 -2.54
N MET A 58 11.63 3.34 -2.87
CA MET A 58 10.84 2.16 -2.54
C MET A 58 10.56 2.04 -1.04
N CYS A 59 11.60 2.12 -0.21
CA CYS A 59 11.43 1.95 1.24
C CYS A 59 10.66 3.07 1.92
N PRO A 60 10.96 4.37 1.65
CA PRO A 60 10.13 5.47 2.14
C PRO A 60 8.65 5.31 1.78
N GLU A 61 8.32 4.96 0.54
CA GLU A 61 6.93 4.78 0.11
C GLU A 61 6.27 3.55 0.75
N MET A 62 7.00 2.43 0.86
CA MET A 62 6.48 1.23 1.50
C MET A 62 6.13 1.47 2.96
N LEU A 63 6.96 2.21 3.71
CA LEU A 63 6.74 2.50 5.14
C LEU A 63 5.62 3.52 5.42
N LYS A 64 5.14 4.19 4.37
CA LYS A 64 4.04 5.16 4.46
C LYS A 64 2.66 4.54 4.21
N ARG A 65 2.58 3.29 3.78
CA ARG A 65 1.31 2.66 3.37
C ARG A 65 1.12 1.30 4.03
N GLY A 66 -0.11 1.00 4.44
CA GLY A 66 -0.53 -0.36 4.76
C GLY A 66 -0.85 -1.14 3.48
N ALA A 67 -0.39 -2.39 3.37
CA ALA A 67 -0.68 -3.26 2.24
C ALA A 67 -1.95 -4.06 2.50
N PRO A 68 -2.98 -3.98 1.62
CA PRO A 68 -4.19 -4.78 1.76
C PRO A 68 -3.91 -6.25 1.52
N LEU A 69 -4.52 -7.12 2.33
CA LEU A 69 -4.45 -8.57 2.21
C LEU A 69 -5.79 -9.08 1.67
N LYS A 70 -5.73 -9.78 0.53
CA LYS A 70 -6.88 -10.37 -0.15
C LYS A 70 -6.70 -11.88 -0.34
N LEU A 71 -7.80 -12.63 -0.31
CA LEU A 71 -7.81 -14.06 -0.62
C LEU A 71 -7.74 -14.36 -2.11
N ASP A 72 -8.40 -13.50 -2.88
CA ASP A 72 -8.50 -13.53 -4.33
C ASP A 72 -8.03 -12.15 -4.83
N PRO A 73 -7.21 -12.05 -5.90
CA PRO A 73 -6.88 -10.78 -6.53
C PRO A 73 -8.08 -9.85 -6.78
N ALA A 74 -9.25 -10.39 -7.13
CA ALA A 74 -10.47 -9.61 -7.37
C ALA A 74 -11.34 -9.44 -6.12
N GLY A 75 -10.94 -10.02 -4.98
CA GLY A 75 -11.69 -9.99 -3.74
C GLY A 75 -11.54 -8.69 -2.95
N ASN A 76 -12.32 -8.62 -1.87
CA ASN A 76 -12.22 -7.55 -0.88
C ASN A 76 -11.00 -7.73 0.01
N THR A 77 -10.51 -6.62 0.56
CA THR A 77 -9.48 -6.62 1.60
C THR A 77 -10.05 -7.24 2.88
N ILE A 78 -9.38 -8.27 3.42
CA ILE A 78 -9.77 -9.00 4.64
C ILE A 78 -8.84 -8.73 5.82
N GLY A 79 -7.84 -7.87 5.62
CA GLY A 79 -6.74 -7.65 6.53
C GLY A 79 -5.69 -6.75 5.92
N ARG A 80 -4.71 -6.33 6.71
CA ARG A 80 -3.66 -5.41 6.28
C ARG A 80 -2.33 -5.75 6.92
N PHE A 81 -1.26 -5.50 6.17
CA PHE A 81 0.11 -5.57 6.66
C PHE A 81 0.70 -4.16 6.72
N PHE A 82 1.31 -3.81 7.86
CA PHE A 82 1.90 -2.51 8.16
C PHE A 82 3.41 -2.68 8.29
N PRO A 83 4.18 -2.34 7.25
CA PRO A 83 5.63 -2.44 7.30
C PRO A 83 6.20 -1.41 8.28
N THR A 84 7.13 -1.85 9.11
CA THR A 84 7.85 -1.01 10.08
C THR A 84 9.34 -0.93 9.78
N THR A 85 9.88 -1.90 9.03
CA THR A 85 11.26 -1.92 8.57
C THR A 85 11.33 -2.18 7.07
N CYS A 86 12.27 -1.52 6.40
CA CYS A 86 12.56 -1.72 5.00
C CYS A 86 14.03 -1.38 4.71
N THR A 87 14.72 -2.28 4.02
CA THR A 87 16.00 -2.00 3.39
C THR A 87 16.00 -2.56 1.96
N HIS A 88 16.75 -1.93 1.07
CA HIS A 88 16.88 -2.36 -0.31
C HIS A 88 18.35 -2.45 -0.70
N GLU A 89 18.66 -3.35 -1.61
CA GLU A 89 19.99 -3.57 -2.18
C GLU A 89 19.84 -3.72 -3.70
N VAL A 90 20.54 -2.88 -4.45
CA VAL A 90 20.50 -2.89 -5.91
C VAL A 90 21.61 -3.78 -6.44
N HIS A 91 21.26 -4.75 -7.29
CA HIS A 91 22.19 -5.63 -7.97
C HIS A 91 22.21 -5.30 -9.47
N ASP A 92 23.17 -4.47 -9.89
CA ASP A 92 23.26 -4.02 -11.28
C ASP A 92 23.56 -5.15 -12.27
N GLU A 93 24.32 -6.18 -11.84
CA GLU A 93 24.70 -7.32 -12.69
C GLU A 93 23.48 -8.14 -13.14
N THR A 94 22.51 -8.29 -12.24
CA THR A 94 21.27 -9.07 -12.45
C THR A 94 20.06 -8.19 -12.76
N GLN A 95 20.23 -6.87 -12.78
CA GLN A 95 19.16 -5.89 -12.94
C GLN A 95 17.98 -6.15 -11.99
N SER A 96 18.32 -6.38 -10.72
CA SER A 96 17.36 -6.73 -9.69
C SER A 96 17.57 -5.91 -8.41
N VAL A 97 16.52 -5.83 -7.60
CA VAL A 97 16.58 -5.20 -6.28
C VAL A 97 16.12 -6.23 -5.25
N VAL A 98 16.96 -6.46 -4.25
CA VAL A 98 16.58 -7.23 -3.06
C VAL A 98 15.95 -6.29 -2.05
N LEU A 99 14.67 -6.53 -1.77
CA LEU A 99 13.89 -5.83 -0.76
C LEU A 99 13.81 -6.70 0.50
N ARG A 100 14.26 -6.18 1.63
CA ARG A 100 14.12 -6.80 2.95
C ARG A 100 13.19 -5.96 3.78
N PHE A 101 12.12 -6.55 4.27
CA PHE A 101 11.09 -5.81 4.98
C PHE A 101 10.47 -6.63 6.10
N GLY A 102 10.03 -5.92 7.13
CA GLY A 102 9.41 -6.50 8.30
C GLY A 102 8.28 -5.62 8.81
N GLY A 103 7.34 -6.22 9.52
CA GLY A 103 6.17 -5.50 10.02
C GLY A 103 5.17 -6.38 10.73
N THR A 104 4.04 -5.78 11.09
CA THR A 104 2.92 -6.46 11.74
C THR A 104 1.67 -6.31 10.91
N GLY A 105 0.78 -7.28 10.99
CA GLY A 105 -0.47 -7.27 10.26
C GLY A 105 -1.57 -7.98 11.01
N TYR A 106 -2.76 -7.88 10.47
CA TYR A 106 -3.86 -8.74 10.86
C TYR A 106 -4.62 -9.17 9.61
N ALA A 107 -5.26 -10.34 9.70
CA ALA A 107 -6.25 -10.77 8.74
C ALA A 107 -7.39 -11.45 9.48
N TRP A 108 -8.59 -11.37 8.91
CA TRP A 108 -9.74 -12.07 9.45
C TRP A 108 -10.06 -13.32 8.64
N THR A 109 -10.46 -14.39 9.33
CA THR A 109 -10.97 -15.59 8.69
C THR A 109 -12.24 -16.08 9.39
N PRO A 110 -13.17 -16.76 8.67
CA PRO A 110 -14.35 -17.34 9.30
C PRO A 110 -14.07 -18.35 10.41
N LEU A 111 -12.90 -19.01 10.37
CA LEU A 111 -12.55 -20.06 11.32
C LEU A 111 -11.80 -19.54 12.55
N ALA A 112 -10.88 -18.59 12.37
CA ALA A 112 -10.00 -18.12 13.43
C ALA A 112 -10.41 -16.76 14.02
N GLY A 113 -11.33 -16.04 13.37
CA GLY A 113 -11.58 -14.64 13.68
C GLY A 113 -10.39 -13.76 13.24
N ARG A 114 -10.11 -12.68 13.97
CA ARG A 114 -8.90 -11.88 13.74
C ARG A 114 -7.66 -12.68 14.13
N VAL A 115 -6.70 -12.72 13.21
CA VAL A 115 -5.37 -13.30 13.38
C VAL A 115 -4.36 -12.16 13.29
N GLY A 116 -3.75 -11.81 14.43
CA GLY A 116 -2.63 -10.89 14.46
C GLY A 116 -1.33 -11.62 14.16
N PHE A 117 -0.45 -11.02 13.35
CA PHE A 117 0.81 -11.63 12.96
C PHE A 117 1.94 -10.62 12.81
N SER A 118 3.18 -11.11 12.87
CA SER A 118 4.37 -10.40 12.42
C SER A 118 5.03 -11.18 11.29
N MET A 119 5.68 -10.48 10.37
CA MET A 119 6.40 -11.09 9.27
C MET A 119 7.66 -10.32 8.96
N ASP A 120 8.74 -11.06 8.68
CA ASP A 120 9.95 -10.57 8.03
C ASP A 120 10.17 -11.36 6.74
N ALA A 121 10.49 -10.69 5.64
CA ALA A 121 10.73 -11.32 4.34
C ALA A 121 11.86 -10.63 3.57
N ALA A 122 12.53 -11.40 2.70
CA ALA A 122 13.50 -10.87 1.74
C ALA A 122 13.20 -11.43 0.35
N MET A 123 12.85 -10.51 -0.55
CA MET A 123 12.45 -10.83 -1.92
C MET A 123 13.34 -10.06 -2.89
N GLU A 124 13.84 -10.75 -3.90
CA GLU A 124 14.49 -10.15 -5.05
C GLU A 124 13.47 -9.97 -6.16
N TYR A 125 13.38 -8.77 -6.73
CA TYR A 125 12.52 -8.47 -7.87
C TYR A 125 13.34 -7.90 -9.02
N SER A 126 13.00 -8.28 -10.24
CA SER A 126 13.42 -7.56 -11.45
C SER A 126 12.43 -6.44 -11.71
N PHE A 127 12.94 -5.22 -11.67
CA PHE A 127 12.12 -4.03 -11.92
C PHE A 127 12.20 -3.60 -13.37
N ASP A 128 11.05 -3.24 -13.91
CA ASP A 128 10.93 -2.64 -15.23
C ASP A 128 9.82 -1.60 -15.22
N PHE A 129 9.79 -0.70 -16.20
CA PHE A 129 8.67 0.23 -16.34
C PHE A 129 8.33 0.56 -17.78
N LYS A 130 7.15 1.12 -18.02
CA LYS A 130 6.76 1.65 -19.33
C LYS A 130 6.04 2.97 -19.16
N MET A 131 6.49 3.97 -19.89
CA MET A 131 5.86 5.28 -19.95
C MET A 131 4.82 5.27 -21.06
N THR A 132 3.61 5.73 -20.76
CA THR A 132 2.53 5.90 -21.73
C THR A 132 2.21 7.38 -21.90
N GLU A 133 1.07 7.71 -22.51
CA GLU A 133 0.65 9.10 -22.63
C GLU A 133 0.26 9.67 -21.26
N ASP A 134 -0.47 8.89 -20.47
CA ASP A 134 -1.17 9.37 -19.27
C ASP A 134 -0.66 8.73 -17.96
N ALA A 135 0.28 7.77 -18.05
CA ALA A 135 0.80 7.08 -16.87
C ALA A 135 2.15 6.39 -17.10
N VAL A 136 2.87 6.14 -16.00
CA VAL A 136 4.04 5.28 -15.92
C VAL A 136 3.67 3.98 -15.18
N TYR A 137 3.85 2.85 -15.84
CA TYR A 137 3.60 1.52 -15.28
C TYR A 137 4.92 0.96 -14.79
N VAL A 138 5.09 0.79 -13.48
CA VAL A 138 6.27 0.18 -12.87
C VAL A 138 5.92 -1.23 -12.42
N TRP A 139 6.71 -2.21 -12.85
CA TRP A 139 6.51 -3.62 -12.55
C TRP A 139 7.62 -4.16 -11.68
N ALA A 140 7.24 -4.86 -10.60
CA ALA A 140 8.10 -5.79 -9.91
C ALA A 140 7.79 -7.19 -10.44
N THR A 141 8.75 -7.82 -11.13
CA THR A 141 8.58 -9.11 -11.80
C THR A 141 9.63 -10.12 -11.34
N ASN A 142 9.42 -11.39 -11.70
CA ASN A 142 10.33 -12.49 -11.40
C ASN A 142 10.75 -12.56 -9.92
N PRO A 143 9.80 -12.55 -8.96
CA PRO A 143 10.13 -12.63 -7.55
C PRO A 143 10.95 -13.87 -7.25
N ARG A 144 12.10 -13.69 -6.58
CA ARG A 144 12.90 -14.77 -6.01
C ARG A 144 12.99 -14.59 -4.51
N VAL A 145 12.78 -15.67 -3.77
CA VAL A 145 12.93 -15.65 -2.32
C VAL A 145 14.43 -15.66 -1.99
N VAL A 146 14.91 -14.58 -1.38
CA VAL A 146 16.27 -14.52 -0.83
C VAL A 146 16.29 -15.13 0.57
N SER A 147 15.24 -14.88 1.36
CA SER A 147 14.99 -15.57 2.62
C SER A 147 13.49 -15.85 2.78
N ALA A 148 13.15 -17.09 3.14
CA ALA A 148 11.76 -17.48 3.35
C ALA A 148 11.06 -16.53 4.33
N PRO A 149 9.80 -16.11 4.08
CA PRO A 149 9.05 -15.29 5.01
C PRO A 149 8.97 -15.92 6.40
N ALA A 150 9.52 -15.25 7.41
CA ALA A 150 9.45 -15.64 8.80
C ALA A 150 8.13 -15.15 9.40
N PHE A 151 7.08 -15.96 9.24
CA PHE A 151 5.75 -15.65 9.77
C PHE A 151 5.61 -16.10 11.23
N LYS A 152 5.13 -15.21 12.10
CA LYS A 152 4.81 -15.53 13.49
C LYS A 152 3.40 -15.05 13.81
N ILE A 153 2.55 -15.97 14.23
CA ILE A 153 1.22 -15.63 14.75
C ILE A 153 1.42 -15.01 16.13
N GLY A 154 0.92 -13.78 16.30
CA GLY A 154 0.91 -13.08 17.57
C GLY A 154 -0.32 -13.43 18.41
N SER A 155 -1.50 -13.49 17.78
CA SER A 155 -2.74 -13.84 18.46
C SER A 155 -3.81 -14.39 17.52
N VAL A 156 -4.76 -15.12 18.10
CA VAL A 156 -6.00 -15.58 17.47
C VAL A 156 -7.16 -15.20 18.39
N GLU A 157 -8.14 -14.48 17.86
CA GLU A 157 -9.25 -13.95 18.66
C GLU A 157 -10.11 -15.04 19.30
N ASN A 158 -10.36 -16.14 18.59
CA ASN A 158 -11.18 -17.23 19.12
C ASN A 158 -10.35 -18.14 20.05
N LYS A 159 -10.36 -17.87 21.37
CA LYS A 159 -9.55 -18.60 22.37
C LYS A 159 -9.90 -20.08 22.54
N VAL A 160 -11.10 -20.52 22.12
CA VAL A 160 -11.45 -21.96 22.07
C VAL A 160 -10.57 -22.69 21.04
N VAL A 161 -10.07 -21.97 20.03
CA VAL A 161 -9.13 -22.43 19.02
C VAL A 161 -7.66 -22.34 19.51
N ASP A 162 -7.35 -21.42 20.42
CA ASP A 162 -5.99 -21.19 20.96
C ASP A 162 -5.53 -22.31 21.92
N ILE A 163 -6.47 -22.91 22.67
CA ILE A 163 -6.24 -24.15 23.45
C ILE A 163 -5.94 -25.36 22.55
N ALA A 164 -6.13 -25.20 21.24
CA ALA A 164 -5.99 -26.23 20.22
C ALA A 164 -4.86 -25.91 19.22
N THR A 165 -3.75 -25.33 19.68
CA THR A 165 -2.47 -25.25 18.92
C THR A 165 -1.87 -26.64 18.57
N LYS A 166 -2.53 -27.74 18.98
CA LYS A 166 -2.32 -29.12 18.52
C LYS A 166 -3.41 -29.64 17.55
N SER A 167 -4.31 -28.79 17.06
CA SER A 167 -5.43 -29.16 16.18
C SER A 167 -5.25 -28.65 14.75
N PRO A 168 -6.05 -29.14 13.77
CA PRO A 168 -6.00 -28.72 12.37
C PRO A 168 -6.11 -27.20 12.14
N VAL A 169 -6.62 -26.42 13.10
CA VAL A 169 -6.78 -24.97 12.95
C VAL A 169 -5.48 -24.20 13.20
N GLY A 170 -4.59 -24.69 14.07
CA GLY A 170 -3.23 -24.14 14.19
C GLY A 170 -2.40 -24.38 12.92
N TYR A 171 -2.63 -25.52 12.25
CA TYR A 171 -2.14 -25.77 10.91
C TYR A 171 -2.74 -24.78 9.90
N MET A 172 -4.04 -24.50 9.95
CA MET A 172 -4.68 -23.52 9.07
C MET A 172 -4.19 -22.09 9.30
N ALA A 173 -3.95 -21.62 10.52
CA ALA A 173 -3.46 -20.27 10.74
C ALA A 173 -2.02 -20.08 10.21
N ASN A 174 -1.13 -21.05 10.42
CA ASN A 174 0.22 -21.05 9.84
C ASN A 174 0.20 -21.21 8.31
N THR A 175 -0.71 -22.05 7.79
CA THR A 175 -0.85 -22.30 6.36
C THR A 175 -1.49 -21.10 5.65
N PHE A 176 -2.46 -20.44 6.27
CA PHE A 176 -3.18 -19.30 5.71
C PHE A 176 -2.28 -18.07 5.59
N GLY A 177 -1.59 -17.71 6.68
CA GLY A 177 -0.67 -16.56 6.68
C GLY A 177 0.50 -16.74 5.72
N SER A 178 1.15 -17.90 5.76
CA SER A 178 2.26 -18.19 4.84
C SER A 178 1.81 -18.30 3.39
N GLN A 179 0.67 -18.95 3.08
CA GLN A 179 0.24 -19.14 1.70
C GLN A 179 -0.26 -17.86 1.05
N ILE A 180 -1.07 -17.05 1.73
CA ILE A 180 -1.59 -15.80 1.15
C ILE A 180 -0.45 -14.83 0.92
N VAL A 181 0.38 -14.58 1.95
CA VAL A 181 1.44 -13.60 1.80
C VAL A 181 2.49 -14.10 0.82
N SER A 182 2.86 -15.38 0.85
CA SER A 182 3.75 -15.94 -0.17
C SER A 182 3.14 -15.80 -1.56
N TYR A 183 1.87 -16.16 -1.75
CA TYR A 183 1.20 -16.03 -3.03
C TYR A 183 1.23 -14.60 -3.57
N GLN A 184 0.90 -13.62 -2.73
CA GLN A 184 0.92 -12.21 -3.12
C GLN A 184 2.33 -11.71 -3.43
N LEU A 185 3.34 -12.11 -2.64
CA LEU A 185 4.74 -11.77 -2.90
C LEU A 185 5.28 -12.43 -4.19
N PHE A 186 4.81 -13.64 -4.51
CA PHE A 186 5.21 -14.37 -5.71
C PHE A 186 4.53 -13.92 -7.00
N GLN A 187 3.45 -13.14 -6.91
CA GLN A 187 2.82 -12.55 -8.10
C GLN A 187 3.61 -11.35 -8.65
N GLY A 188 4.48 -10.75 -7.83
CA GLY A 188 4.97 -9.41 -8.09
C GLY A 188 3.84 -8.40 -7.99
N PHE A 189 4.09 -7.17 -8.46
CA PHE A 189 3.10 -6.10 -8.39
C PHE A 189 3.32 -5.08 -9.50
N THR A 190 2.29 -4.28 -9.72
CA THR A 190 2.32 -3.12 -10.62
C THR A 190 1.92 -1.88 -9.86
N VAL A 191 2.72 -0.83 -10.00
CA VAL A 191 2.36 0.54 -9.62
C VAL A 191 2.08 1.31 -10.91
N VAL A 192 0.90 1.89 -11.03
CA VAL A 192 0.55 2.81 -12.11
C VAL A 192 0.61 4.21 -11.52
N HIS A 193 1.59 4.99 -11.95
CA HIS A 193 1.73 6.40 -11.58
C HIS A 193 1.14 7.24 -12.70
N GLY A 194 -0.02 7.84 -12.46
CA GLY A 194 -0.68 8.77 -13.40
C GLY A 194 -0.87 10.14 -12.76
N ASP A 195 -1.53 11.04 -13.49
CA ASP A 195 -1.81 12.40 -13.00
C ASP A 195 -2.76 12.39 -11.78
N GLU A 196 -3.64 11.40 -11.69
CA GLU A 196 -4.57 11.17 -10.56
C GLU A 196 -3.87 10.57 -9.30
N GLY A 197 -2.58 10.21 -9.40
CA GLY A 197 -1.82 9.61 -8.29
C GLY A 197 -1.35 8.18 -8.57
N ASP A 198 -1.06 7.45 -7.47
CA ASP A 198 -0.50 6.10 -7.53
C ASP A 198 -1.58 5.03 -7.35
N GLU A 199 -1.70 4.12 -8.31
CA GLU A 199 -2.56 2.95 -8.23
C GLU A 199 -1.71 1.69 -8.04
N PHE A 200 -2.09 0.82 -7.09
CA PHE A 200 -1.37 -0.41 -6.80
C PHE A 200 -2.25 -1.63 -7.09
N THR A 201 -1.66 -2.63 -7.76
CA THR A 201 -2.24 -3.97 -7.86
C THR A 201 -1.17 -5.03 -7.74
N LEU A 202 -1.57 -6.18 -7.22
CA LEU A 202 -0.76 -7.39 -7.29
C LEU A 202 -0.73 -7.92 -8.73
N GLY A 203 0.35 -8.60 -9.07
CA GLY A 203 0.60 -9.12 -10.40
C GLY A 203 1.04 -8.06 -11.41
N ARG A 204 1.20 -8.49 -12.66
CA ARG A 204 1.57 -7.63 -13.78
C ARG A 204 0.33 -7.11 -14.50
N LEU A 205 0.15 -5.80 -14.50
CA LEU A 205 -0.88 -5.08 -15.22
C LEU A 205 -0.26 -4.37 -16.42
N ASN A 206 -0.74 -4.64 -17.63
CA ASN A 206 -0.22 -4.02 -18.84
C ASN A 206 -1.11 -2.84 -19.28
N PRO A 207 -0.53 -1.74 -19.79
CA PRO A 207 -1.31 -0.63 -20.32
C PRO A 207 -2.27 -1.07 -21.44
N PRO A 208 -3.45 -0.45 -21.56
CA PRO A 208 -3.95 0.68 -20.77
C PRO A 208 -4.75 0.27 -19.53
N ALA A 209 -4.67 -0.99 -19.10
CA ALA A 209 -5.49 -1.49 -17.99
C ALA A 209 -5.09 -0.81 -16.67
N ARG A 210 -6.08 -0.46 -15.85
CA ARG A 210 -5.92 0.08 -14.49
C ARG A 210 -6.52 -0.87 -13.44
N PRO A 211 -6.05 -0.85 -12.18
CA PRO A 211 -6.69 -1.60 -11.10
C PRO A 211 -8.17 -1.19 -10.95
N PRO A 212 -9.04 -2.11 -10.51
CA PRO A 212 -10.44 -1.78 -10.26
C PRO A 212 -10.56 -0.73 -9.15
N ARG A 213 -11.31 0.34 -9.42
CA ARG A 213 -11.56 1.45 -8.49
C ARG A 213 -13.06 1.52 -8.17
N PRO A 214 -13.48 1.55 -6.89
CA PRO A 214 -14.88 1.74 -6.54
C PRO A 214 -15.40 3.14 -6.81
N PHE A 215 -14.52 4.15 -6.88
CA PHE A 215 -14.90 5.54 -7.12
C PHE A 215 -14.08 6.16 -8.24
N ASP A 216 -14.72 7.05 -9.00
CA ASP A 216 -14.01 8.01 -9.85
C ASP A 216 -13.37 9.10 -8.97
N THR A 217 -12.17 9.52 -9.34
CA THR A 217 -11.32 10.49 -8.62
C THR A 217 -11.08 11.72 -9.48
N SER A 218 -10.76 12.87 -8.88
CA SER A 218 -10.37 14.06 -9.64
C SER A 218 -8.88 14.04 -9.94
N GLU A 219 -8.46 14.74 -11.00
CA GLU A 219 -7.04 14.90 -11.36
C GLU A 219 -6.30 15.91 -10.45
N GLU A 220 -7.04 16.71 -9.69
CA GLU A 220 -6.48 17.79 -8.86
C GLU A 220 -5.99 17.29 -7.49
N LYS A 221 -6.41 16.10 -7.06
CA LYS A 221 -6.11 15.55 -5.74
C LYS A 221 -5.25 14.32 -5.85
N PHE A 222 -4.37 14.14 -4.87
CA PHE A 222 -3.54 12.95 -4.79
C PHE A 222 -4.29 11.79 -4.13
N VAL A 223 -4.53 10.71 -4.87
CA VAL A 223 -5.21 9.51 -4.35
C VAL A 223 -4.26 8.66 -3.50
N PHE A 224 -4.58 8.48 -2.21
CA PHE A 224 -3.84 7.54 -1.33
C PHE A 224 -4.28 6.10 -1.51
N ALA A 225 -5.59 5.89 -1.59
CA ALA A 225 -6.20 4.58 -1.66
C ALA A 225 -7.62 4.71 -2.23
N ASN A 226 -8.00 3.75 -3.08
CA ASN A 226 -9.33 3.65 -3.68
C ASN A 226 -9.67 2.16 -3.80
N GLU A 227 -10.27 1.59 -2.76
CA GLU A 227 -10.43 0.14 -2.63
C GLU A 227 -11.68 -0.28 -1.86
N THR A 228 -11.94 -1.59 -1.81
CA THR A 228 -13.05 -2.19 -1.05
C THR A 228 -12.52 -3.17 0.01
N THR A 229 -13.00 -3.02 1.24
CA THR A 229 -12.61 -3.81 2.42
C THR A 229 -13.83 -4.43 3.12
N GLU A 230 -13.62 -5.53 3.83
CA GLU A 230 -14.63 -6.20 4.64
C GLU A 230 -14.42 -5.94 6.13
N VAL A 231 -15.42 -5.34 6.77
CA VAL A 231 -15.44 -5.13 8.22
C VAL A 231 -16.53 -6.01 8.81
N ARG A 232 -16.13 -7.10 9.47
CA ARG A 232 -17.04 -8.07 10.08
C ARG A 232 -17.60 -7.55 11.40
N ALA A 233 -18.70 -8.14 11.88
CA ALA A 233 -19.26 -7.80 13.18
C ALA A 233 -18.22 -7.98 14.30
N ASN A 234 -18.21 -7.04 15.24
CA ASN A 234 -17.23 -6.91 16.33
C ASN A 234 -15.78 -6.75 15.86
N GLN A 235 -15.56 -6.14 14.69
CA GLN A 235 -14.22 -5.84 14.17
C GLN A 235 -14.05 -4.36 13.86
N VAL A 236 -12.78 -3.99 13.75
CA VAL A 236 -12.33 -2.70 13.21
C VAL A 236 -11.31 -2.96 12.09
N ASP A 237 -11.31 -2.11 11.06
CA ASP A 237 -10.26 -2.05 10.03
C ASP A 237 -9.56 -0.69 10.07
N PHE A 238 -8.24 -0.68 9.91
CA PHE A 238 -7.38 0.51 9.98
C PHE A 238 -6.86 0.85 8.59
N LEU A 239 -7.34 1.96 8.03
CA LEU A 239 -6.95 2.45 6.71
C LEU A 239 -5.83 3.49 6.84
N GLY A 240 -4.85 3.41 5.93
CA GLY A 240 -3.71 4.31 5.89
C GLY A 240 -2.39 3.64 6.34
N PRO A 241 -1.43 4.42 6.88
CA PRO A 241 -1.57 5.84 7.23
C PRO A 241 -1.67 6.78 6.02
N PHE A 242 -2.31 7.93 6.23
CA PHE A 242 -2.44 9.01 5.24
C PHE A 242 -1.62 10.20 5.73
N GLU A 243 -0.70 10.68 4.90
CA GLU A 243 0.21 11.78 5.24
C GLU A 243 -0.40 13.11 4.80
N VAL A 244 -0.46 14.07 5.72
CA VAL A 244 -0.80 15.46 5.44
C VAL A 244 0.51 16.24 5.52
N ALA A 245 0.99 16.72 4.37
CA ALA A 245 2.31 17.32 4.25
C ALA A 245 2.33 18.77 4.74
N ASP A 246 1.24 19.51 4.53
CA ASP A 246 1.12 20.93 4.82
C ASP A 246 -0.18 21.27 5.58
N ASP A 247 -0.18 22.38 6.33
CA ASP A 247 -1.29 22.76 7.23
C ASP A 247 -2.53 23.32 6.50
N ASP A 248 -2.38 23.65 5.22
CA ASP A 248 -3.43 24.09 4.31
C ASP A 248 -4.06 22.93 3.52
N GLN A 249 -3.68 21.69 3.79
CA GLN A 249 -4.24 20.50 3.14
C GLN A 249 -5.40 19.87 3.93
N ALA A 250 -6.18 19.06 3.25
CA ALA A 250 -7.26 18.26 3.83
C ALA A 250 -7.30 16.84 3.25
N ILE A 251 -7.78 15.90 4.05
CA ILE A 251 -8.15 14.57 3.55
C ILE A 251 -9.60 14.64 3.05
N PHE A 252 -9.78 14.30 1.78
CA PHE A 252 -11.07 14.09 1.15
C PHE A 252 -11.40 12.60 1.24
N LEU A 253 -12.42 12.29 2.03
CA LEU A 253 -12.84 10.91 2.30
C LEU A 253 -14.22 10.67 1.71
N ARG A 254 -14.30 9.72 0.78
CA ARG A 254 -15.56 9.17 0.28
C ARG A 254 -15.69 7.74 0.77
N VAL A 255 -16.83 7.40 1.37
CA VAL A 255 -17.10 6.05 1.88
C VAL A 255 -18.51 5.62 1.51
N HIS A 256 -18.66 4.40 1.02
CA HIS A 256 -19.95 3.77 0.81
C HIS A 256 -19.96 2.41 1.51
N VAL A 257 -21.05 2.10 2.21
CA VAL A 257 -21.21 0.83 2.93
C VAL A 257 -22.38 0.02 2.40
N ALA A 258 -22.09 -1.23 2.03
CA ALA A 258 -23.09 -2.26 1.79
C ALA A 258 -23.07 -3.27 2.95
N GLY A 259 -24.21 -3.51 3.58
CA GLY A 259 -24.33 -4.38 4.76
C GLY A 259 -24.81 -3.61 6.00
N PRO A 260 -24.38 -3.97 7.23
CA PRO A 260 -24.76 -3.24 8.43
C PRO A 260 -24.15 -1.83 8.45
N ALA A 261 -24.75 -0.95 9.27
CA ALA A 261 -24.18 0.35 9.57
C ALA A 261 -22.78 0.19 10.19
N ILE A 262 -21.93 1.19 9.97
CA ILE A 262 -20.57 1.26 10.55
C ILE A 262 -20.30 2.67 11.09
N ASP A 263 -19.30 2.79 11.96
CA ASP A 263 -18.69 4.07 12.28
C ASP A 263 -17.38 4.25 11.51
N VAL A 264 -17.16 5.46 11.01
CA VAL A 264 -15.94 5.89 10.32
C VAL A 264 -15.30 6.96 11.18
N MET A 265 -14.10 6.69 11.69
CA MET A 265 -13.41 7.54 12.67
C MET A 265 -12.01 7.90 12.19
N VAL A 266 -11.54 9.11 12.46
CA VAL A 266 -10.19 9.56 12.08
C VAL A 266 -9.35 9.79 13.32
N PHE A 267 -8.15 9.21 13.35
CA PHE A 267 -7.22 9.31 14.46
C PHE A 267 -5.83 9.75 13.99
N PRO A 268 -5.04 10.45 14.83
CA PRO A 268 -3.61 10.53 14.63
C PRO A 268 -2.99 9.12 14.59
N ARG A 269 -1.99 8.92 13.74
CA ARG A 269 -1.30 7.63 13.58
C ARG A 269 -0.85 7.05 14.91
N GLY A 270 -0.25 7.84 15.80
CA GLY A 270 0.25 7.35 17.09
C GLY A 270 -0.84 6.69 17.96
N THR A 271 -2.05 7.25 17.98
CA THR A 271 -3.19 6.67 18.71
C THR A 271 -3.68 5.39 18.03
N ALA A 272 -3.84 5.43 16.70
CA ALA A 272 -4.33 4.30 15.92
C ALA A 272 -3.36 3.11 15.92
N ASP A 273 -2.06 3.35 15.82
CA ASP A 273 -1.03 2.30 15.85
C ASP A 273 -1.01 1.56 17.18
N LEU A 274 -1.02 2.28 18.31
CA LEU A 274 -1.09 1.66 19.64
C LEU A 274 -2.35 0.80 19.81
N TRP A 275 -3.48 1.29 19.30
CA TRP A 275 -4.74 0.56 19.36
C TRP A 275 -4.70 -0.69 18.48
N ARG A 276 -4.25 -0.56 17.23
CA ARG A 276 -4.07 -1.66 16.28
C ARG A 276 -3.14 -2.74 16.83
N GLU A 277 -1.98 -2.35 17.35
CA GLU A 277 -0.99 -3.28 17.93
C GLU A 277 -1.58 -4.04 19.13
N SER A 278 -2.33 -3.36 19.99
CA SER A 278 -3.04 -4.00 21.10
C SER A 278 -3.99 -5.10 20.60
N LEU A 279 -4.76 -4.82 19.53
CA LEU A 279 -5.68 -5.79 18.93
C LEU A 279 -4.95 -6.96 18.25
N GLN A 280 -3.77 -6.71 17.67
CA GLN A 280 -2.89 -7.74 17.10
C GLN A 280 -2.26 -8.65 18.15
N LEU A 281 -2.12 -8.17 19.40
CA LEU A 281 -1.70 -8.96 20.55
C LEU A 281 -2.86 -9.77 21.19
N GLY A 282 -4.06 -9.72 20.61
CA GLY A 282 -5.20 -10.51 21.07
C GLY A 282 -5.96 -9.89 22.23
N ASN A 283 -5.72 -8.60 22.52
CA ASN A 283 -6.56 -7.87 23.46
C ASN A 283 -7.98 -7.76 22.92
N PRO A 284 -8.99 -7.83 23.80
CA PRO A 284 -10.38 -7.69 23.39
C PRO A 284 -10.60 -6.33 22.74
N LEU A 285 -11.52 -6.28 21.77
CA LEU A 285 -11.90 -5.01 21.15
C LEU A 285 -12.49 -4.09 22.22
N GLY A 286 -11.92 -2.90 22.33
CA GLY A 286 -12.33 -1.85 23.24
C GLY A 286 -12.01 -0.48 22.66
N PRO A 287 -12.48 0.60 23.30
CA PRO A 287 -12.30 1.95 22.79
C PRO A 287 -10.81 2.35 22.74
N PRO A 288 -10.42 3.24 21.81
CA PRO A 288 -9.07 3.78 21.74
C PRO A 288 -8.72 4.62 22.97
N SER A 289 -7.42 4.87 23.16
CA SER A 289 -6.89 5.65 24.30
C SER A 289 -7.23 7.15 24.25
N ALA A 290 -7.67 7.66 23.10
CA ALA A 290 -8.08 9.04 22.88
C ALA A 290 -9.30 9.10 21.96
N PRO A 291 -10.14 10.15 22.04
CA PRO A 291 -11.27 10.31 21.13
C PRO A 291 -10.82 10.56 19.68
N PRO A 292 -11.65 10.23 18.68
CA PRO A 292 -11.35 10.54 17.28
C PRO A 292 -11.37 12.05 17.02
N ILE A 293 -10.58 12.50 16.05
CA ILE A 293 -10.62 13.88 15.53
C ILE A 293 -11.96 14.15 14.83
N ALA A 294 -12.42 13.16 14.07
CA ALA A 294 -13.69 13.17 13.37
C ALA A 294 -14.34 11.79 13.44
N GLY A 295 -15.66 11.72 13.59
CA GLY A 295 -16.40 10.47 13.67
C GLY A 295 -17.75 10.60 12.98
N TYR A 296 -18.11 9.61 12.17
CA TYR A 296 -19.32 9.59 11.37
C TYR A 296 -19.98 8.22 11.46
N SER A 297 -21.29 8.19 11.68
CA SER A 297 -22.08 6.96 11.56
C SER A 297 -22.62 6.86 10.14
N LEU A 298 -22.28 5.78 9.45
CA LEU A 298 -22.72 5.53 8.08
C LEU A 298 -23.78 4.43 8.06
N GLN A 299 -24.97 4.78 7.58
CA GLN A 299 -26.09 3.85 7.43
C GLN A 299 -25.94 3.00 6.15
N PRO A 300 -26.57 1.81 6.09
CA PRO A 300 -26.53 0.95 4.91
C PRO A 300 -26.98 1.68 3.63
N GLY A 301 -26.18 1.59 2.57
CA GLY A 301 -26.46 2.21 1.27
C GLY A 301 -26.27 3.74 1.22
N ALA A 302 -25.90 4.36 2.34
CA ALA A 302 -25.52 5.77 2.36
C ALA A 302 -24.07 5.95 1.89
N GLU A 303 -23.82 7.10 1.28
CA GLU A 303 -22.48 7.54 0.92
C GLU A 303 -22.07 8.72 1.81
N LEU A 304 -20.90 8.60 2.42
CA LEU A 304 -20.23 9.65 3.17
C LEU A 304 -19.28 10.40 2.22
N LYS A 305 -19.40 11.72 2.17
CA LYS A 305 -18.42 12.62 1.54
C LYS A 305 -17.97 13.64 2.56
N GLN A 306 -16.71 13.60 2.96
CA GLN A 306 -16.17 14.47 4.02
C GLN A 306 -14.84 15.09 3.62
N LYS A 307 -14.72 16.40 3.83
CA LYS A 307 -13.46 17.13 3.78
C LYS A 307 -12.98 17.36 5.20
N ILE A 308 -11.84 16.80 5.56
CA ILE A 308 -11.31 16.80 6.92
C ILE A 308 -10.00 17.60 6.91
N LYS A 309 -10.07 18.87 7.34
CA LYS A 309 -8.88 19.70 7.51
C LYS A 309 -8.09 19.20 8.72
N LEU A 310 -6.83 18.88 8.50
CA LEU A 310 -5.96 18.27 9.50
C LEU A 310 -4.63 19.03 9.53
N PRO A 311 -4.03 19.25 10.70
CA PRO A 311 -2.65 19.73 10.77
C PRO A 311 -1.69 18.76 10.07
N ARG A 312 -0.52 19.24 9.67
CA ARG A 312 0.55 18.39 9.16
C ARG A 312 0.80 17.20 10.09
N GLY A 313 0.81 15.99 9.52
CA GLY A 313 0.96 14.77 10.30
C GLY A 313 0.56 13.50 9.53
N GLN A 314 0.41 12.40 10.26
CA GLN A 314 -0.07 11.14 9.69
C GLN A 314 -1.32 10.69 10.44
N TYR A 315 -2.31 10.23 9.69
CA TYR A 315 -3.63 9.88 10.20
C TYR A 315 -4.04 8.50 9.72
N MET A 316 -4.90 7.85 10.49
CA MET A 316 -5.57 6.61 10.08
C MET A 316 -7.08 6.81 10.15
N VAL A 317 -7.78 6.24 9.16
CA VAL A 317 -9.23 6.12 9.20
C VAL A 317 -9.55 4.74 9.74
N VAL A 318 -10.35 4.66 10.79
CA VAL A 318 -10.80 3.41 11.39
C VAL A 318 -12.25 3.18 11.03
N LEU A 319 -12.53 2.04 10.42
CA LEU A 319 -13.87 1.55 10.16
C LEU A 319 -14.27 0.61 11.30
N ASP A 320 -15.34 0.90 12.02
CA ASP A 320 -15.85 0.10 13.13
C ASP A 320 -17.21 -0.51 12.82
N ASN A 321 -17.31 -1.83 12.96
CA ASN A 321 -18.55 -2.58 12.89
C ASN A 321 -18.73 -3.35 14.21
N SER A 322 -18.67 -2.65 15.34
CA SER A 322 -18.81 -3.23 16.67
C SER A 322 -19.75 -2.41 17.55
N ALA A 323 -20.24 -3.02 18.63
CA ALA A 323 -20.95 -2.29 19.68
C ALA A 323 -20.00 -1.78 20.79
N ALA A 324 -18.68 -1.94 20.61
CA ALA A 324 -17.68 -1.73 21.67
C ALA A 324 -16.95 -0.39 21.57
N VAL A 325 -16.94 0.24 20.38
CA VAL A 325 -16.15 1.44 20.12
C VAL A 325 -17.03 2.61 19.74
N GLY A 326 -17.79 2.47 18.66
CA GLY A 326 -18.58 3.55 18.09
C GLY A 326 -19.98 3.72 18.68
N VAL A 327 -20.79 4.53 18.00
CA VAL A 327 -22.19 4.81 18.33
C VAL A 327 -23.10 3.76 17.72
N VAL A 328 -22.72 3.21 16.57
CA VAL A 328 -23.44 2.14 15.90
C VAL A 328 -23.41 0.88 16.75
N LYS A 329 -24.57 0.24 16.87
CA LYS A 329 -24.71 -1.07 17.51
C LYS A 329 -25.26 -2.04 16.49
N PRO A 330 -24.39 -2.74 15.73
CA PRO A 330 -24.84 -3.69 14.74
C PRO A 330 -25.74 -4.74 15.38
N PRO A 331 -26.85 -5.14 14.74
CA PRO A 331 -27.74 -6.16 15.30
C PRO A 331 -26.95 -7.44 15.59
N TRP A 332 -27.07 -7.95 16.82
CA TRP A 332 -26.46 -9.22 17.16
C TRP A 332 -27.15 -10.35 16.39
N ASN A 333 -26.37 -11.15 15.66
CA ASN A 333 -26.83 -12.34 14.98
C ASN A 333 -25.96 -13.52 15.43
N PRO A 334 -26.53 -14.67 15.86
CA PRO A 334 -25.73 -15.85 16.22
C PRO A 334 -24.86 -16.36 15.06
N LEU A 335 -25.25 -16.10 13.81
CA LEU A 335 -24.45 -16.39 12.62
C LEU A 335 -23.28 -15.41 12.43
N SER A 336 -23.19 -14.32 13.19
CA SER A 336 -22.06 -13.39 13.10
C SER A 336 -20.73 -14.03 13.45
N VAL A 337 -20.74 -15.08 14.28
CA VAL A 337 -19.55 -15.86 14.62
C VAL A 337 -18.98 -16.62 13.41
N VAL A 338 -19.81 -16.95 12.42
CA VAL A 338 -19.40 -17.62 11.16
C VAL A 338 -19.34 -16.66 9.97
N GLY A 339 -19.31 -15.35 10.23
CA GLY A 339 -19.22 -14.31 9.20
C GLY A 339 -20.54 -13.66 8.79
N GLY A 340 -21.63 -13.87 9.53
CA GLY A 340 -22.85 -13.07 9.39
C GLY A 340 -22.62 -11.60 9.77
N SER A 341 -23.29 -10.67 9.08
CA SER A 341 -23.19 -9.21 9.32
C SER A 341 -21.83 -8.59 8.95
N THR A 342 -21.35 -8.86 7.74
CA THR A 342 -20.21 -8.15 7.13
C THR A 342 -20.64 -6.83 6.51
N ALA A 343 -19.96 -5.75 6.86
CA ALA A 343 -19.99 -4.52 6.09
C ALA A 343 -18.92 -4.58 5.00
N VAL A 344 -19.34 -4.49 3.74
CA VAL A 344 -18.46 -4.27 2.61
C VAL A 344 -18.36 -2.78 2.40
N VAL A 345 -17.17 -2.24 2.60
CA VAL A 345 -16.90 -0.80 2.61
C VAL A 345 -16.03 -0.46 1.43
N SER A 346 -16.58 0.29 0.49
CA SER A 346 -15.81 0.92 -0.57
C SER A 346 -15.39 2.31 -0.08
N TYR A 347 -14.12 2.66 -0.20
CA TYR A 347 -13.65 4.01 0.16
C TYR A 347 -12.61 4.55 -0.83
N VAL A 348 -12.56 5.87 -0.93
CA VAL A 348 -11.41 6.59 -1.49
C VAL A 348 -10.96 7.67 -0.52
N ALA A 349 -9.65 7.77 -0.33
CA ALA A 349 -8.99 8.79 0.47
C ALA A 349 -8.02 9.57 -0.41
N GLU A 350 -8.20 10.87 -0.50
CA GLU A 350 -7.43 11.77 -1.35
C GLU A 350 -6.86 12.93 -0.50
N LEU A 351 -5.70 13.44 -0.90
CA LEU A 351 -5.10 14.66 -0.36
C LEU A 351 -5.30 15.80 -1.37
N GLY A 352 -5.85 16.91 -0.91
CA GLY A 352 -5.99 18.13 -1.71
C GLY A 352 -5.84 19.37 -0.83
N ASP A 353 -5.94 20.53 -1.45
CA ASP A 353 -5.94 21.79 -0.71
C ASP A 353 -7.24 21.93 0.08
N SER A 354 -7.16 22.53 1.26
CA SER A 354 -8.32 22.64 2.17
C SER A 354 -9.43 23.53 1.61
N ASP A 355 -9.13 24.34 0.60
CA ASP A 355 -10.08 25.18 -0.12
C ASP A 355 -10.73 24.49 -1.32
N ASP A 356 -10.25 23.31 -1.72
CA ASP A 356 -10.81 22.56 -2.85
C ASP A 356 -12.25 22.10 -2.56
N GLU A 357 -13.03 21.99 -3.64
CA GLU A 357 -14.36 21.38 -3.61
C GLU A 357 -14.27 19.85 -3.47
N PHE A 358 -15.35 19.21 -3.02
CA PHE A 358 -15.38 17.76 -2.87
C PHE A 358 -15.54 17.06 -4.22
#